data_AF-A0A0G1Y652-F1
#
_entry.id   AF-A0A0G1Y652-F1
#
_cell.length_a   1.000
_cell.length_b   1.000
_cell.length_c   1.000
_cell.angle_alpha   90.00
_cell.angle_beta   90.00
_cell.angle_gamma   90.00
#
_symmetry.space_group_name_H-M   'P 1'
#
loop_
_entity.id
_entity.type
_entity.pdbx_description
1 polymer ?
#
loop_
_entity_poly.entity_id
_entity_poly.type
_entity_poly.pdbx_seq_one_letter_code
_entity_poly.pdbx_strand_id
1 'polypeptide(L)'
;MLAISLTLAEIYLPKIRVIRDAGAGSVGAIYAADSAIEWCIYINRGYPALAQPVMSNGASYTLTPADCAPVPLNNTAVGTFRGISRSLQVITE
;
A
#
# COMPACT_ATOMS: atom_id res chain seq x y z
N MET A 1 24.07 -31.11 16.90
CA MET A 1 22.91 -30.30 17.33
C MET A 1 22.99 -28.87 16.81
N LEU A 2 24.04 -28.09 17.12
CA LEU A 2 24.15 -26.68 16.72
C LEU A 2 24.10 -26.41 15.20
N ALA A 3 24.79 -27.24 14.40
CA ALA A 3 24.80 -27.10 12.94
C ALA A 3 23.40 -27.31 12.33
N ILE A 4 22.62 -28.25 12.86
CA ILE A 4 21.26 -28.54 12.40
C ILE A 4 20.34 -27.35 12.73
N SER A 5 20.46 -26.74 13.91
CA SER A 5 19.67 -25.55 14.24
C SER A 5 20.02 -24.33 13.37
N LEU A 6 21.30 -24.14 13.03
CA LEU A 6 21.75 -23.07 12.15
C LEU A 6 21.22 -23.24 10.72
N THR A 7 21.30 -24.44 10.16
CA THR A 7 20.76 -24.71 8.81
C THR A 7 19.24 -24.58 8.75
N LEU A 8 18.50 -24.99 9.79
CA LEU A 8 17.06 -24.72 9.87
C LEU A 8 16.78 -23.21 9.93
N ALA A 9 17.52 -22.45 10.75
CA ALA A 9 17.32 -21.00 10.84
C ALA A 9 17.51 -20.28 9.50
N GLU A 10 18.54 -20.66 8.73
CA GLU A 10 18.78 -20.10 7.39
C GLU A 10 17.66 -20.40 6.38
N ILE A 11 16.98 -21.54 6.51
CA ILE A 11 15.86 -21.91 5.63
C ILE A 11 14.56 -21.22 6.05
N TYR A 12 14.30 -21.11 7.36
CA TYR A 12 13.02 -20.61 7.86
C TYR A 12 12.94 -19.08 7.96
N LEU A 13 14.04 -18.38 8.27
CA LEU A 13 14.03 -16.92 8.40
C LEU A 13 13.61 -16.19 7.11
N PRO A 14 14.12 -16.56 5.91
CA PRO A 14 13.65 -15.94 4.66
C PRO A 14 12.17 -16.21 4.42
N LYS A 15 11.68 -17.44 4.68
CA LYS A 15 10.27 -17.79 4.49
C LYS A 15 9.34 -16.99 5.39
N ILE A 16 9.71 -16.78 6.66
CA ILE A 16 8.92 -15.96 7.60
C ILE A 16 8.86 -14.51 7.12
N ARG A 17 9.96 -13.94 6.63
CA ARG A 17 9.98 -12.59 6.05
C ARG A 17 9.07 -12.48 4.83
N VAL A 18 9.15 -13.45 3.92
CA VAL A 18 8.29 -13.48 2.72
C VAL A 18 6.81 -13.57 3.12
N ILE A 19 6.44 -14.43 4.07
CA ILE A 19 5.05 -14.54 4.55
C ILE A 19 4.57 -13.24 5.19
N ARG A 20 5.43 -12.54 5.96
CA ARG A 20 5.07 -11.27 6.58
C ARG A 20 4.89 -10.17 5.53
N ASP A 21 5.85 -10.05 4.61
CA ASP A 21 5.96 -8.96 3.65
C ASP A 21 5.05 -9.16 2.41
N ALA A 22 4.68 -10.39 2.06
CA ALA A 22 3.73 -10.71 1.00
C ALA A 22 2.32 -11.07 1.53
N GLY A 23 2.22 -11.52 2.79
CA GLY A 23 0.96 -11.89 3.41
C GLY A 23 0.15 -10.69 3.93
N ALA A 24 -0.47 -10.86 5.10
CA ALA A 24 -1.48 -9.92 5.63
C ALA A 24 -1.03 -8.45 5.71
N GLY A 25 0.28 -8.19 5.89
CA GLY A 25 0.84 -6.84 5.90
C GLY A 25 0.75 -6.16 4.53
N SER A 26 1.15 -6.86 3.46
CA SER A 26 1.12 -6.34 2.09
C SER A 26 -0.28 -6.05 1.61
N VAL A 27 -1.23 -6.95 1.91
CA VAL A 27 -2.62 -6.80 1.47
C VAL A 27 -3.24 -5.55 2.08
N GLY A 28 -3.03 -5.30 3.38
CA GLY A 28 -3.52 -4.08 4.03
C GLY A 28 -2.86 -2.80 3.49
N ALA A 29 -1.57 -2.86 3.19
CA ALA A 29 -0.84 -1.74 2.59
C ALA A 29 -1.32 -1.45 1.15
N ILE A 30 -1.51 -2.47 0.31
CA ILE A 30 -2.06 -2.32 -1.05
C ILE A 30 -3.49 -1.80 -0.98
N TYR A 31 -4.34 -2.36 -0.13
CA TYR A 31 -5.71 -1.91 0.05
C TYR A 31 -5.81 -0.40 0.34
N ALA A 32 -4.94 0.10 1.23
CA ALA A 32 -4.90 1.53 1.55
C ALA A 32 -4.39 2.38 0.39
N ALA A 33 -3.37 1.93 -0.34
CA ALA A 33 -2.84 2.62 -1.51
C ALA A 33 -3.88 2.68 -2.65
N ASP A 34 -4.55 1.57 -2.91
CA ASP A 34 -5.51 1.39 -4.00
C ASP A 34 -6.76 2.25 -3.78
N SER A 35 -7.30 2.22 -2.55
CA SER A 35 -8.43 3.07 -2.17
C SER A 35 -8.13 4.56 -2.34
N ALA A 36 -6.89 4.99 -2.09
CA ALA A 36 -6.48 6.38 -2.26
C ALA A 36 -6.34 6.78 -3.74
N ILE A 37 -5.81 5.87 -4.59
CA ILE A 37 -5.73 6.07 -6.05
C ILE A 37 -7.14 6.16 -6.65
N GLU A 38 -8.03 5.25 -6.28
CA GLU A 38 -9.42 5.25 -6.76
C GLU A 38 -10.15 6.55 -6.39
N TRP A 39 -9.91 7.08 -5.18
CA TRP A 39 -10.42 8.39 -4.79
C TRP A 39 -9.88 9.51 -5.69
N CYS A 40 -8.58 9.49 -6.06
CA CYS A 40 -8.04 10.45 -7.01
C CYS A 40 -8.67 10.35 -8.39
N ILE A 41 -8.86 9.13 -8.91
CA ILE A 41 -9.52 8.90 -10.20
C ILE A 41 -10.96 9.43 -10.16
N TYR A 42 -11.67 9.18 -9.07
CA TYR A 42 -13.04 9.66 -8.87
C TYR A 42 -13.14 11.18 -8.91
N ILE A 43 -12.24 11.88 -8.19
CA ILE A 43 -12.20 13.35 -8.20
C ILE A 43 -11.85 13.90 -9.57
N ASN A 44 -10.86 13.30 -10.24
CA ASN A 44 -10.41 13.76 -11.55
C ASN A 44 -11.50 13.63 -12.61
N ARG A 45 -12.42 12.67 -12.47
CA ARG A 45 -13.62 12.53 -13.32
C ARG A 45 -14.70 13.60 -13.08
N GLY A 46 -14.52 14.51 -12.12
CA GLY A 46 -15.45 15.62 -11.87
C GLY A 46 -16.76 15.22 -11.22
N TYR A 47 -16.80 14.07 -10.53
CA TYR A 47 -17.95 13.66 -9.74
C TYR A 47 -18.13 14.55 -8.48
N PRO A 48 -19.31 14.52 -7.83
CA PRO A 48 -19.55 15.30 -6.62
C PRO A 48 -18.49 15.04 -5.54
N ALA A 49 -18.14 16.07 -4.76
CA ALA A 49 -17.12 15.95 -3.73
C ALA A 49 -17.41 14.79 -2.77
N LEU A 50 -16.46 13.85 -2.67
CA LEU A 50 -16.49 12.72 -1.76
C LEU A 50 -15.37 12.86 -0.73
N ALA A 51 -15.68 12.56 0.52
CA ALA A 51 -14.68 12.56 1.59
C ALA A 51 -13.53 11.60 1.29
N GLN A 52 -12.34 11.93 1.78
CA GLN A 52 -11.16 11.07 1.66
C GLN A 52 -11.41 9.71 2.35
N PRO A 53 -10.89 8.61 1.79
CA PRO A 53 -11.06 7.29 2.38
C PRO A 53 -10.37 7.21 3.75
N VAL A 54 -11.05 6.61 4.73
CA VAL A 54 -10.48 6.36 6.07
C VAL A 54 -10.46 4.86 6.31
N MET A 55 -9.30 4.31 6.63
CA MET A 55 -9.11 2.88 6.81
C MET A 55 -9.52 2.46 8.23
N SER A 56 -10.46 1.53 8.36
CA SER A 56 -10.92 1.00 9.66
C SER A 56 -10.06 -0.12 10.23
N ASN A 57 -9.15 -0.68 9.41
CA ASN A 57 -8.31 -1.82 9.76
C ASN A 57 -6.95 -1.44 10.35
N GLY A 58 -6.68 -0.15 10.57
CA GLY A 58 -5.40 0.37 11.06
C GLY A 58 -4.33 0.52 9.98
N ALA A 59 -4.68 0.41 8.70
CA ALA A 59 -3.82 0.85 7.60
C ALA A 59 -3.87 2.39 7.48
N SER A 60 -2.86 2.96 6.83
CA SER A 60 -2.81 4.39 6.51
C SER A 60 -2.28 4.57 5.09
N TYR A 61 -2.48 5.73 4.49
CA TYR A 61 -1.85 6.06 3.21
C TYR A 61 -1.34 7.50 3.20
N THR A 62 -0.42 7.77 2.29
CA THR A 62 -0.01 9.11 1.90
C THR A 62 -0.19 9.27 0.40
N LEU A 63 -0.62 10.46 -0.04
CA LEU A 63 -0.81 10.81 -1.44
C LEU A 63 0.19 11.89 -1.86
N THR A 64 0.75 11.72 -3.05
CA THR A 64 1.66 12.69 -3.67
C THR A 64 1.27 12.89 -5.14
N PRO A 65 0.80 14.08 -5.55
CA PRO A 65 0.39 15.20 -4.70
C PRO A 65 -0.83 14.87 -3.85
N ALA A 66 -1.02 15.59 -2.73
CA ALA A 66 -2.02 15.26 -1.70
C ALA A 66 -3.47 15.49 -2.14
N ASP A 67 -3.66 16.32 -3.16
CA ASP A 67 -4.91 16.97 -3.51
C ASP A 67 -5.58 16.41 -4.78
N CYS A 68 -5.07 15.32 -5.37
CA CYS A 68 -5.63 14.67 -6.59
C CYS A 68 -5.99 15.63 -7.73
N ALA A 69 -5.43 16.84 -7.70
CA ALA A 69 -5.74 17.95 -8.56
C ALA A 69 -4.98 17.98 -9.91
N PRO A 70 -3.86 17.26 -10.15
CA PRO A 70 -3.16 17.41 -11.42
C PRO A 70 -4.03 16.88 -12.57
N VAL A 71 -4.06 17.65 -13.66
CA VAL A 71 -4.61 17.24 -14.97
C VAL A 71 -3.48 17.43 -15.99
N PRO A 72 -2.96 16.35 -16.61
CA PRO A 72 -3.38 14.96 -16.44
C PRO A 72 -3.10 14.42 -15.02
N LEU A 73 -3.88 13.41 -14.62
CA LEU A 73 -3.72 12.75 -13.33
C LEU A 73 -2.33 12.13 -13.25
N ASN A 74 -1.57 12.46 -12.21
CA ASN A 74 -0.26 11.89 -11.92
C ASN A 74 -0.09 11.83 -10.40
N ASN A 75 -0.71 10.83 -9.79
CA ASN A 75 -0.73 10.66 -8.34
C ASN A 75 -0.07 9.34 -7.96
N THR A 76 0.74 9.41 -6.92
CA THR A 76 1.33 8.26 -6.23
C THR A 76 0.70 8.14 -4.86
N ALA A 77 0.20 6.95 -4.52
CA ALA A 77 -0.27 6.61 -3.19
C ALA A 77 0.67 5.60 -2.54
N VAL A 78 1.06 5.84 -1.29
CA VAL A 78 1.82 4.89 -0.48
C VAL A 78 0.97 4.45 0.69
N GLY A 79 0.47 3.22 0.63
CA GLY A 79 -0.25 2.60 1.73
C GLY A 79 0.70 1.90 2.68
N THR A 80 0.42 1.97 3.98
CA THR A 80 1.25 1.40 5.05
C THR A 80 0.36 0.63 6.02
N PHE A 81 0.78 -0.60 6.35
CA PHE A 81 0.09 -1.43 7.33
C PHE A 81 1.09 -2.33 8.06
N ARG A 82 1.05 -2.33 9.40
CA ARG A 82 1.94 -3.15 10.25
C ARG A 82 3.44 -3.04 9.89
N GLY A 83 3.88 -1.84 9.51
CA GLY A 83 5.27 -1.54 9.13
C GLY A 83 5.67 -1.98 7.72
N ILE A 84 4.74 -2.44 6.89
CA ILE A 84 4.95 -2.72 5.47
C ILE A 84 4.32 -1.61 4.65
N SER A 85 5.06 -1.07 3.68
CA SER A 85 4.59 -0.02 2.78
C SER A 85 4.56 -0.52 1.33
N ARG A 86 3.51 -0.16 0.60
CA ARG A 86 3.32 -0.49 -0.82
C ARG A 86 2.85 0.76 -1.55
N SER A 87 3.42 1.00 -2.73
CA SER A 87 3.13 2.16 -3.55
C SER A 87 2.36 1.77 -4.81
N LEU A 88 1.37 2.57 -5.16
CA LEU A 88 0.68 2.53 -6.44
C LEU A 88 0.78 3.90 -7.09
N GLN A 89 0.90 3.94 -8.41
CA GLN A 89 0.95 5.16 -9.19
C GLN A 89 -0.07 5.07 -10.32
N VAL A 90 -0.80 6.16 -10.53
CA VAL A 90 -1.68 6.35 -11.69
C VAL A 90 -1.20 7.56 -12.48
N ILE A 91 -1.06 7.36 -13.78
CA ILE A 91 -0.74 8.40 -14.76
C ILE A 91 -1.76 8.27 -15.88
N THR A 92 -2.51 9.33 -16.16
CA THR A 92 -3.35 9.41 -17.36
C THR A 92 -2.65 10.24 -18.41
N GLU A 93 -2.80 9.91 -19.69
CA GLU A 93 -2.29 10.71 -20.81
C GLU A 93 -3.30 11.75 -21.28
#